data_AF-A0A2D7LW62-F1
#
_entry.id   AF-A0A2D7LW62-F1
#
_cell.length_a   1.000
_cell.length_b   1.000
_cell.length_c   1.000
_cell.angle_alpha   90.00
_cell.angle_beta   90.00
_cell.angle_gamma   90.00
#
_symmetry.space_group_name_H-M   'P 1'
#
loop_
_entity.id
_entity.type
_entity.pdbx_description
1 polymer ?
#
loop_
_entity_poly.entity_id
_entity_poly.type
_entity_poly.pdbx_seq_one_letter_code
_entity_poly.pdbx_strand_id
1 'polypeptide(L)'
;MFGQLLLGVTGAIFFGLGVVSVYDPEIPAGWSGIFIASQDAYAEIAAMYGGLEIAIGSILLASALIKEYLKAGLWLLFVIISYIGAARAFTVFRELDSKFEVAGSQVDIEMTSSFTGYTWGVLGFEVVVSVLALIALLNRPR
;
A
#
# COMPACT_ATOMS: atom_id res chain seq x y z
N MET A 1 5.08 10.50 -20.96
CA MET A 1 4.70 9.08 -21.01
C MET A 1 4.95 8.36 -19.68
N PHE A 2 6.10 8.57 -19.01
CA PHE A 2 6.41 7.92 -17.73
C PHE A 2 5.27 7.99 -16.67
N GLY A 3 4.74 9.17 -16.38
CA GLY A 3 3.65 9.31 -15.40
C GLY A 3 2.35 8.60 -15.80
N GLN A 4 2.04 8.51 -17.10
CA GLN A 4 0.87 7.75 -17.57
C GLN A 4 1.07 6.25 -17.38
N LEU A 5 2.27 5.74 -17.69
CA LEU A 5 2.60 4.34 -17.47
C LEU A 5 2.51 3.99 -15.98
N LEU A 6 3.08 4.84 -15.10
CA LEU A 6 3.03 4.64 -13.66
C LEU A 6 1.58 4.60 -13.14
N LEU A 7 0.74 5.56 -13.56
CA LEU A 7 -0.68 5.57 -13.21
C LEU A 7 -1.43 4.36 -13.77
N GLY A 8 -1.15 3.97 -15.01
CA GLY A 8 -1.81 2.85 -15.67
C GLY A 8 -1.49 1.53 -15.01
N VAL A 9 -0.19 1.26 -14.76
CA VAL A 9 0.27 0.02 -14.11
C VAL A 9 -0.25 -0.05 -12.68
N THR A 10 -0.05 1.00 -11.88
CA THR A 10 -0.49 0.97 -10.48
C THR A 10 -2.01 0.94 -10.38
N GLY A 11 -2.72 1.67 -11.25
CA GLY A 11 -4.18 1.64 -11.32
C GLY A 11 -4.72 0.26 -11.68
N ALA A 12 -4.09 -0.45 -12.62
CA ALA A 12 -4.46 -1.81 -12.97
C ALA A 12 -4.23 -2.80 -11.83
N ILE A 13 -3.13 -2.64 -11.08
CA ILE A 13 -2.84 -3.47 -9.89
C ILE A 13 -3.91 -3.25 -8.82
N PHE A 14 -4.18 -2.00 -8.45
CA PHE A 14 -5.20 -1.67 -7.44
C PHE A 14 -6.59 -2.14 -7.86
N PHE A 15 -6.95 -1.97 -9.14
CA PHE A 15 -8.22 -2.45 -9.65
C PHE A 15 -8.32 -3.98 -9.59
N GLY A 16 -7.28 -4.70 -10.05
CA GLY A 16 -7.26 -6.16 -10.05
C GLY A 16 -7.28 -6.75 -8.64
N LEU A 17 -6.46 -6.22 -7.73
CA LEU A 17 -6.45 -6.64 -6.33
C LEU A 17 -7.78 -6.32 -5.65
N GLY A 18 -8.33 -5.14 -5.89
CA GLY A 18 -9.65 -4.79 -5.36
C GLY A 18 -10.75 -5.73 -5.83
N VAL A 19 -10.75 -6.13 -7.10
CA VAL A 19 -11.70 -7.15 -7.60
C VAL A 19 -11.54 -8.46 -6.86
N VAL A 20 -10.29 -8.94 -6.69
CA VAL A 20 -10.01 -10.18 -5.93
C VAL A 20 -10.54 -10.06 -4.50
N SER A 21 -10.27 -8.95 -3.82
CA SER A 21 -10.70 -8.71 -2.43
C SER A 21 -12.21 -8.58 -2.26
N VAL A 22 -12.97 -8.15 -3.27
CA VAL A 22 -14.45 -8.15 -3.21
C VAL A 22 -14.99 -9.58 -3.34
N TYR A 23 -14.41 -10.40 -4.23
CA TYR A 23 -14.89 -11.75 -4.47
C TYR A 23 -14.50 -12.72 -3.35
N ASP A 24 -13.29 -12.61 -2.84
CA ASP A 24 -12.78 -13.45 -1.76
C ASP A 24 -11.89 -12.61 -0.80
N PRO A 25 -12.49 -12.03 0.26
CA PRO A 25 -11.77 -11.25 1.27
C PRO A 25 -10.74 -12.05 2.08
N GLU A 26 -10.78 -13.39 2.06
CA GLU A 26 -9.80 -14.20 2.78
C GLU A 26 -8.42 -14.17 2.13
N ILE A 27 -8.36 -13.98 0.80
CA ILE A 27 -7.10 -13.91 0.06
C ILE A 27 -6.19 -12.78 0.58
N PRO A 28 -6.63 -11.50 0.59
CA PRO A 28 -5.79 -10.41 1.09
C PRO A 28 -5.55 -10.50 2.61
N ALA A 29 -6.52 -11.02 3.37
CA ALA A 29 -6.37 -11.24 4.80
C ALA A 29 -5.26 -12.27 5.09
N GLY A 30 -5.24 -13.37 4.34
CA GLY A 30 -4.26 -14.45 4.47
C GLY A 30 -2.82 -13.99 4.23
N TRP A 31 -2.57 -13.05 3.30
CA TRP A 31 -1.22 -12.51 3.06
C TRP A 31 -0.62 -11.79 4.27
N SER A 32 -1.47 -11.23 5.12
CA SER A 32 -1.08 -10.53 6.34
C SER A 32 -1.30 -11.35 7.61
N GLY A 33 -1.77 -12.59 7.48
CA GLY A 33 -2.08 -13.48 8.61
C GLY A 33 -3.34 -13.05 9.39
N ILE A 34 -4.22 -12.23 8.79
CA ILE A 34 -5.46 -11.80 9.42
C ILE A 34 -6.48 -12.94 9.36
N PHE A 35 -7.04 -13.30 10.51
CA PHE A 35 -8.16 -14.23 10.61
C PHE A 35 -9.49 -13.47 10.70
N ILE A 36 -10.40 -13.73 9.77
CA ILE A 36 -11.71 -13.07 9.72
C ILE A 36 -12.71 -13.88 10.54
N ALA A 37 -13.17 -13.32 11.66
CA ALA A 37 -13.96 -14.05 12.64
C ALA A 37 -15.50 -13.90 12.48
N SER A 38 -15.98 -12.99 11.64
CA SER A 38 -17.42 -12.70 11.49
C SER A 38 -17.79 -12.24 10.08
N GLN A 39 -19.07 -12.33 9.74
CA GLN A 39 -19.61 -11.86 8.45
C GLN A 39 -19.50 -10.34 8.30
N ASP A 40 -19.62 -9.59 9.40
CA ASP A 40 -19.40 -8.14 9.37
C ASP A 40 -17.94 -7.81 9.03
N ALA A 41 -16.97 -8.57 9.57
CA ALA A 41 -15.56 -8.39 9.24
C ALA A 41 -15.25 -8.75 7.77
N TYR A 42 -15.96 -9.75 7.21
CA TYR A 42 -15.89 -10.03 5.77
C TYR A 42 -16.37 -8.84 4.93
N ALA A 43 -17.51 -8.23 5.30
CA ALA A 43 -18.04 -7.08 4.60
C ALA A 43 -17.11 -5.86 4.69
N GLU A 44 -16.50 -5.63 5.85
CA GLU A 44 -15.52 -4.55 6.05
C GLU A 44 -14.26 -4.73 5.19
N ILE A 45 -13.69 -5.94 5.13
CA ILE A 45 -12.52 -6.21 4.28
C ILE A 45 -12.89 -6.10 2.80
N ALA A 46 -14.06 -6.62 2.38
CA ALA A 46 -14.54 -6.46 1.01
C ALA A 46 -14.76 -4.98 0.64
N ALA A 47 -15.23 -4.14 1.57
CA ALA A 47 -15.43 -2.73 1.33
C ALA A 47 -14.10 -1.96 1.25
N MET A 48 -13.17 -2.22 2.18
CA MET A 48 -11.90 -1.47 2.30
C MET A 48 -10.81 -1.95 1.35
N TYR A 49 -10.54 -3.26 1.30
CA TYR A 49 -9.53 -3.84 0.40
C TYR A 49 -10.11 -4.19 -0.96
N GLY A 50 -11.43 -4.16 -1.12
CA GLY A 50 -12.10 -4.41 -2.39
C GLY A 50 -12.66 -3.13 -3.01
N GLY A 51 -13.82 -2.68 -2.55
CA GLY A 51 -14.54 -1.56 -3.15
C GLY A 51 -13.72 -0.26 -3.23
N LEU A 52 -13.03 0.11 -2.16
CA LEU A 52 -12.17 1.29 -2.14
C LEU A 52 -10.94 1.13 -3.05
N GLU A 53 -10.30 -0.04 -3.08
CA GLU A 53 -9.18 -0.32 -3.99
C GLU A 53 -9.60 -0.25 -5.45
N ILE A 54 -10.78 -0.80 -5.80
CA ILE A 54 -11.36 -0.68 -7.15
C ILE A 54 -11.59 0.78 -7.51
N ALA A 55 -12.16 1.57 -6.60
CA ALA A 55 -12.43 2.98 -6.85
C ALA A 55 -11.13 3.76 -7.12
N ILE A 56 -10.10 3.54 -6.30
CA ILE A 56 -8.77 4.14 -6.46
C ILE A 56 -8.14 3.68 -7.78
N GLY A 57 -8.13 2.37 -8.06
CA GLY A 57 -7.57 1.82 -9.29
C GLY A 57 -8.24 2.40 -10.54
N SER A 58 -9.57 2.53 -10.51
CA SER A 58 -10.37 3.09 -11.60
C SER A 58 -10.03 4.55 -11.90
N ILE A 59 -9.90 5.39 -10.86
CA ILE A 59 -9.57 6.80 -11.06
C ILE A 59 -8.12 7.00 -11.50
N LEU A 60 -7.19 6.13 -11.07
CA LEU A 60 -5.80 6.14 -11.56
C LEU A 60 -5.72 5.74 -13.04
N LEU A 61 -6.45 4.69 -13.45
CA LEU A 61 -6.57 4.28 -14.85
C LEU A 61 -7.19 5.38 -15.71
N ALA A 62 -8.29 5.99 -15.27
CA ALA A 62 -8.90 7.12 -15.96
C ALA A 62 -7.92 8.30 -16.09
N SER A 63 -7.16 8.58 -15.03
CA SER A 63 -6.14 9.65 -15.02
C SER A 63 -4.93 9.35 -15.91
N ALA A 64 -4.67 8.08 -16.22
CA ALA A 64 -3.64 7.68 -17.17
C ALA A 64 -4.05 7.95 -18.63
N LEU A 65 -5.34 7.74 -18.93
CA LEU A 65 -5.94 7.90 -20.26
C LEU A 65 -6.26 9.36 -20.60
N ILE A 66 -6.69 10.15 -19.61
CA ILE A 66 -7.12 11.54 -19.78
C ILE A 66 -5.98 12.50 -19.35
N LYS A 67 -5.40 13.23 -20.30
CA LYS A 67 -4.19 14.05 -20.09
C LYS A 67 -4.40 15.19 -19.09
N GLU A 68 -5.61 15.71 -19.03
CA GLU A 68 -6.07 16.78 -18.14
C GLU A 68 -6.02 16.31 -16.68
N TYR A 69 -6.39 15.06 -16.41
CA TYR A 69 -6.39 14.49 -15.06
C TYR A 69 -5.05 13.92 -14.63
N LEU A 70 -4.08 13.77 -15.53
CA LEU A 70 -2.76 13.18 -15.23
C LEU A 70 -2.09 13.83 -14.01
N LYS A 71 -2.17 15.15 -13.85
CA LYS A 71 -1.55 15.84 -12.69
C LYS A 71 -2.27 15.48 -11.39
N ALA A 72 -3.61 15.50 -11.41
CA ALA A 72 -4.42 15.14 -10.26
C ALA A 72 -4.24 13.65 -9.89
N GLY A 73 -4.19 12.76 -10.88
CA GLY A 73 -3.93 11.33 -10.69
C GLY A 73 -2.56 11.06 -10.09
N LEU A 74 -1.50 11.74 -10.56
CA LEU A 74 -0.16 11.59 -9.96
C LEU A 74 -0.11 12.07 -8.51
N TRP A 75 -0.80 13.18 -8.20
CA TRP A 75 -0.95 13.64 -6.81
C TRP A 75 -1.69 12.62 -5.95
N LEU A 76 -2.80 12.09 -6.46
CA LEU A 76 -3.58 11.07 -5.78
C LEU A 76 -2.73 9.82 -5.49
N LEU A 77 -2.00 9.33 -6.50
CA LEU A 77 -1.08 8.19 -6.36
C LEU A 77 -0.02 8.47 -5.29
N PHE A 78 0.64 9.63 -5.36
CA PHE A 78 1.66 10.02 -4.40
C PHE A 78 1.12 10.05 -2.98
N VAL A 79 -0.03 10.70 -2.75
CA VAL A 79 -0.62 10.85 -1.43
C VAL A 79 -1.02 9.49 -0.87
N ILE A 80 -1.82 8.70 -1.62
CA ILE A 80 -2.33 7.41 -1.13
C ILE A 80 -1.18 6.49 -0.74
N ILE A 81 -0.22 6.27 -1.64
CA ILE A 81 0.89 5.33 -1.39
C ILE A 81 1.78 5.84 -0.24
N SER A 82 2.03 7.14 -0.14
CA SER A 82 2.85 7.69 0.94
C SER A 82 2.19 7.51 2.30
N TYR A 83 0.87 7.70 2.42
CA TYR A 83 0.17 7.50 3.69
C TYR A 83 0.05 6.03 4.09
N ILE A 84 -0.17 5.13 3.13
CA ILE A 84 -0.13 3.68 3.40
C ILE A 84 1.27 3.28 3.88
N GLY A 85 2.31 3.70 3.15
CA GLY A 85 3.70 3.45 3.52
C GLY A 85 4.09 4.07 4.86
N ALA A 86 3.61 5.27 5.18
CA ALA A 86 3.85 5.91 6.46
C ALA A 86 3.19 5.16 7.62
N ALA A 87 1.94 4.70 7.45
CA ALA A 87 1.26 3.89 8.47
C ALA A 87 2.02 2.57 8.72
N ARG A 88 2.50 1.91 7.67
CA ARG A 88 3.30 0.67 7.77
C ARG A 88 4.67 0.93 8.39
N ALA A 89 5.35 2.01 7.99
CA ALA A 89 6.63 2.39 8.57
C ALA A 89 6.47 2.70 10.07
N PHE A 90 5.41 3.41 10.45
CA PHE A 90 5.12 3.75 11.84
C PHE A 90 4.98 2.49 12.72
N THR A 91 4.29 1.44 12.26
CA THR A 91 4.18 0.19 13.03
C THR A 91 5.51 -0.54 13.16
N VAL A 92 6.34 -0.53 12.09
CA VAL A 92 7.70 -1.10 12.12
C VAL A 92 8.59 -0.35 13.12
N PHE A 93 8.58 1.00 13.09
CA PHE A 93 9.41 1.80 13.99
C PHE A 93 8.95 1.68 15.45
N ARG A 94 7.65 1.66 15.71
CA ARG A 94 7.11 1.47 17.07
C ARG A 94 7.56 0.15 17.69
N GLU A 95 7.56 -0.93 16.91
CA GLU A 95 8.01 -2.25 17.38
C GLU A 95 9.53 -2.31 17.55
N LEU A 96 10.30 -1.56 16.76
CA LEU A 96 11.76 -1.47 16.90
C LEU A 96 12.18 -0.73 18.18
N ASP A 97 11.46 0.35 18.53
CA ASP A 97 11.70 1.15 19.73
C ASP A 97 11.33 0.39 21.02
N SER A 98 10.25 -0.39 20.96
CA SER A 98 9.77 -1.24 22.08
C SER A 98 10.74 -2.36 22.46
N LYS A 99 11.68 -2.72 21.57
CA LYS A 99 12.68 -3.77 21.79
C LYS A 99 13.97 -3.26 22.46
N PHE A 100 14.08 -1.97 22.77
CA PHE A 100 15.31 -1.35 23.29
C PHE A 100 15.37 -1.13 24.80
N GLU A 101 14.34 -1.48 25.58
CA GLU A 101 14.35 -1.33 27.04
C GLU A 101 14.51 -2.70 27.75
N VAL A 102 15.73 -3.03 28.19
CA VAL A 102 15.95 -4.09 29.18
C VAL A 102 16.92 -3.62 30.26
N ALA A 103 16.36 -3.37 31.44
CA ALA A 103 17.07 -3.33 32.70
C ALA A 103 17.63 -4.73 33.05
N GLY A 104 18.83 -5.04 32.54
CA GLY A 104 19.79 -5.88 33.25
C GLY A 104 19.80 -7.39 33.04
N SER A 105 19.24 -7.96 31.97
CA SER A 105 19.59 -9.34 31.56
C SER A 105 19.47 -9.54 30.04
N GLN A 106 20.61 -9.83 29.42
CA GLN A 106 20.73 -10.18 28.01
C GLN A 106 20.33 -11.65 27.81
N VAL A 107 19.27 -11.92 27.04
CA VAL A 107 19.07 -13.24 26.43
C VAL A 107 18.50 -13.07 25.01
N ASP A 108 19.33 -13.51 24.06
CA ASP A 108 19.17 -13.81 22.64
C ASP A 108 18.66 -12.74 21.65
N ILE A 109 19.67 -12.20 20.96
CA ILE A 109 19.62 -11.52 19.67
C ILE A 109 19.13 -12.52 18.61
N GLU A 110 17.85 -12.48 18.29
CA GLU A 110 17.39 -12.76 16.93
C GLU A 110 17.00 -11.42 16.29
N MET A 111 17.87 -10.92 15.40
CA MET A 111 17.59 -9.82 14.47
C MET A 111 16.59 -10.26 13.38
N THR A 112 15.57 -11.03 13.75
CA THR A 112 14.43 -11.35 12.90
C THR A 112 13.30 -10.45 13.37
N SER A 113 13.01 -9.39 12.63
CA SER A 113 11.74 -8.70 12.79
C SER A 113 10.63 -9.74 12.75
N SER A 114 9.69 -9.72 13.70
CA SER A 114 8.47 -10.56 13.64
C SER A 114 7.69 -10.34 12.33
N PHE A 115 7.94 -9.20 11.69
CA PHE A 115 7.49 -8.90 10.33
C PHE A 115 8.14 -9.84 9.31
N THR A 116 7.29 -10.52 8.55
CA THR A 116 7.66 -11.38 7.44
C THR A 116 8.20 -10.58 6.26
N GLY A 117 8.80 -11.28 5.28
CA GLY A 117 9.27 -10.66 4.03
C GLY A 117 8.16 -9.92 3.26
N TYR A 118 6.89 -10.24 3.51
CA TYR A 118 5.74 -9.50 2.98
C TYR A 118 5.76 -8.03 3.40
N THR A 119 5.85 -7.73 4.70
CA THR A 119 5.80 -6.35 5.20
C THR A 119 6.96 -5.51 4.66
N TRP A 120 8.17 -6.06 4.64
CA TRP A 120 9.36 -5.37 4.11
C TRP A 120 9.29 -5.18 2.60
N GLY A 121 8.83 -6.20 1.86
CA GLY A 121 8.67 -6.13 0.41
C GLY A 121 7.64 -5.08 0.01
N VAL A 122 6.48 -5.06 0.68
CA VAL A 122 5.44 -4.08 0.39
C VAL A 122 5.85 -2.68 0.82
N LEU A 123 6.54 -2.50 1.95
CA LEU A 123 7.07 -1.20 2.35
C LEU A 123 8.08 -0.66 1.32
N GLY A 124 8.97 -1.51 0.81
CA GLY A 124 9.89 -1.14 -0.25
C GLY A 124 9.17 -0.70 -1.53
N PHE A 125 8.13 -1.44 -1.93
CA PHE A 125 7.27 -1.07 -3.05
C PHE A 125 6.59 0.29 -2.84
N GLU A 126 6.00 0.53 -1.67
CA GLU A 126 5.33 1.79 -1.32
C GLU A 126 6.30 2.98 -1.39
N VAL A 127 7.51 2.84 -0.86
CA VAL A 127 8.55 3.87 -0.94
C VAL A 127 8.99 4.13 -2.39
N VAL A 128 9.21 3.07 -3.18
CA VAL A 128 9.62 3.24 -4.58
C VAL A 128 8.54 3.92 -5.40
N VAL A 129 7.28 3.49 -5.29
CA VAL A 129 6.17 4.04 -6.08
C VAL A 129 5.89 5.49 -5.69
N SER A 130 5.93 5.83 -4.39
CA SER A 130 5.75 7.22 -3.93
C SER A 130 6.85 8.14 -4.46
N VAL A 131 8.12 7.72 -4.40
CA VAL A 131 9.25 8.50 -4.96
C VAL A 131 9.12 8.66 -6.47
N LEU A 132 8.77 7.59 -7.20
CA LEU A 132 8.56 7.66 -8.65
C LEU A 132 7.40 8.60 -9.03
N ALA A 133 6.31 8.59 -8.25
CA ALA A 133 5.19 9.50 -8.44
C ALA A 133 5.61 10.97 -8.21
N LEU A 134 6.41 11.23 -7.18
CA LEU A 134 6.95 12.55 -6.90
C LEU A 134 7.90 13.03 -8.00
N ILE A 135 8.80 12.17 -8.48
CA ILE A 135 9.70 12.48 -9.60
C ILE A 135 8.87 12.79 -10.87
N ALA A 136 7.83 12.01 -11.14
CA ALA A 136 6.94 12.25 -12.28
C ALA A 136 6.19 13.59 -12.18
N LEU A 137 5.84 14.02 -10.95
CA LEU A 137 5.25 15.33 -10.70
C LEU A 137 6.24 16.48 -10.92
N LEU A 138 7.48 16.33 -10.44
CA LEU A 138 8.52 17.37 -10.51
C LEU A 138 9.08 17.55 -11.92
N ASN A 139 9.22 16.47 -12.69
CA ASN A 139 9.78 16.50 -14.04
C ASN A 139 8.76 16.87 -15.13
N ARG A 140 7.52 17.21 -14.77
CA ARG A 140 6.50 17.56 -15.75
C ARG A 140 6.69 19.02 -16.21
N PRO A 141 6.84 19.30 -17.53
CA PRO A 141 6.80 20.66 -18.04
C PRO A 141 5.42 21.27 -17.74
N ARG A 142 5.42 22.51 -17.21
CA ARG A 142 4.22 23.24 -16.81
C ARG A 142 3.25 23.45 -17.96
#